data_AF-A0A433JXV7-F1
#
_entry.id   AF-A0A433JXV7-F1
#
_cell.length_a   1.000
_cell.length_b   1.000
_cell.length_c   1.000
_cell.angle_alpha   90.00
_cell.angle_beta   90.00
_cell.angle_gamma   90.00
#
_symmetry.space_group_name_H-M   'P 1'
#
loop_
_entity.id
_entity.type
_entity.pdbx_description
1 polymer ?
#
loop_
_entity_poly.entity_id
_entity_poly.type
_entity_poly.pdbx_seq_one_letter_code
_entity_poly.pdbx_strand_id
1 'polypeptide(L)' 'MAFGGFSSAFYWSSSQNDNNNAWNVNFPSGNDNNDNKNNEQPVRCVRGFKQSKVTIGVGI' A
#
# COMPACT_ATOMS: atom_id res chain seq x y z
N MET A 1 -2.58 -22.78 8.51
CA MET A 1 -1.52 -21.90 8.00
C MET A 1 -2.15 -20.53 7.77
N ALA A 2 -1.76 -19.50 8.51
CA ALA A 2 -2.36 -18.17 8.38
C ALA A 2 -1.50 -17.29 7.47
N PHE A 3 -2.08 -16.78 6.38
CA PHE A 3 -1.49 -15.71 5.57
C PHE A 3 -1.64 -14.40 6.35
N GLY A 4 -0.77 -14.15 7.35
CA GLY A 4 -1.02 -13.05 8.28
C GLY A 4 0.12 -12.71 9.24
N GLY A 5 1.36 -13.02 8.90
CA GLY A 5 2.54 -12.66 9.70
C GLY A 5 2.96 -11.19 9.57
N PHE A 6 2.00 -10.27 9.55
CA PHE A 6 2.29 -8.86 9.38
C PHE A 6 2.40 -8.19 10.75
N SER A 7 3.57 -7.64 11.04
CA SER A 7 3.77 -6.84 12.24
C SER A 7 2.86 -5.61 12.20
N SER A 8 2.34 -5.21 13.37
CA SER A 8 1.69 -3.92 13.57
C SER A 8 2.76 -2.82 13.53
N ALA A 9 3.10 -2.43 12.31
CA ALA A 9 4.12 -1.45 12.01
C ALA A 9 3.63 -0.55 10.87
N PHE A 10 4.23 0.63 10.76
CA PHE A 10 4.08 1.49 9.60
C PHE A 10 4.95 0.96 8.47
N TYR A 11 4.36 0.81 7.28
CA TYR A 11 5.06 0.38 6.08
C TYR A 11 5.22 1.57 5.14
N TRP A 12 6.39 1.67 4.50
CA TRP A 12 6.63 2.72 3.51
C TRP A 12 5.68 2.62 2.32
N SER A 13 5.19 3.78 1.88
CA SER A 13 4.46 3.97 0.62
C SER A 13 5.38 4.59 -0.44
N SER A 14 5.00 4.46 -1.70
CA SER A 14 5.69 5.13 -2.82
C SER A 14 5.43 6.64 -2.88
N SER A 15 4.56 7.17 -2.03
CA SER A 15 4.19 8.59 -1.99
C SER A 15 5.20 9.40 -1.17
N GLN A 16 5.79 10.41 -1.80
CA GLN A 16 6.62 11.41 -1.11
C GLN A 16 5.75 12.46 -0.40
N ASN A 17 6.16 12.88 0.80
CA ASN A 17 5.61 14.07 1.45
C ASN A 17 6.45 15.30 1.10
N ASP A 18 7.75 15.26 1.40
CA ASP A 18 8.71 16.35 1.15
C ASP A 18 10.11 15.81 0.81
N ASN A 19 11.11 16.69 0.72
CA ASN A 19 12.49 16.31 0.46
C ASN A 19 13.00 15.28 1.49
N ASN A 20 12.63 15.46 2.77
CA ASN A 20 13.11 14.65 3.88
C ASN A 20 12.13 13.56 4.33
N ASN A 21 10.84 13.67 4.00
CA ASN A 21 9.79 12.79 4.52
C ASN A 21 9.05 12.03 3.43
N ALA A 22 8.61 10.81 3.73
CA ALA A 22 7.75 9.98 2.90
C ALA A 22 6.52 9.52 3.69
N TRP A 23 5.48 9.10 2.98
CA TRP A 23 4.27 8.57 3.60
C TRP A 23 4.45 7.11 3.98
N ASN A 24 3.89 6.73 5.13
CA ASN A 24 3.81 5.36 5.60
C ASN A 24 2.39 5.03 6.07
N VAL A 25 2.05 3.75 6.06
CA VAL A 25 0.70 3.27 6.37
C VAL A 25 0.78 2.07 7.31
N ASN A 26 0.01 2.11 8.39
CA ASN A 26 -0.19 0.98 9.28
C ASN A 26 -1.42 0.18 8.85
N PHE A 27 -1.21 -0.95 8.17
CA PHE A 27 -2.29 -1.77 7.59
C PHE A 27 -3.33 -2.27 8.62
N PRO A 28 -2.94 -2.78 9.82
CA PRO A 28 -3.91 -3.15 10.86
C PRO A 28 -4.90 -2.06 11.26
N SER A 29 -4.46 -0.81 11.37
CA SER A 29 -5.30 0.32 11.81
C SER A 29 -5.83 1.19 10.67
N GLY A 30 -5.26 1.08 9.47
CA GLY A 30 -5.53 1.99 8.35
C GLY A 30 -4.94 3.40 8.49
N ASN A 31 -4.27 3.70 9.60
CA ASN A 31 -3.66 5.00 9.86
C ASN A 31 -2.47 5.28 8.92
N ASP A 32 -2.48 6.46 8.30
CA ASP A 32 -1.35 7.03 7.58
C ASP A 32 -0.55 8.00 8.46
N ASN A 33 0.75 8.11 8.19
CA ASN A 33 1.64 9.09 8.78
C ASN A 33 2.75 9.47 7.78
N ASN A 34 3.54 10.51 8.08
CA ASN A 34 4.77 10.81 7.35
C ASN A 34 5.97 10.75 8.30
N ASP A 35 7.05 10.14 7.83
CA ASP A 35 8.30 9.98 8.58
C ASP A 35 9.52 10.31 7.72
N ASN A 36 10.65 10.54 8.38
CA ASN A 36 11.92 10.79 7.71
C ASN A 36 12.34 9.58 6.86
N LYS A 37 12.76 9.82 5.61
CA LYS A 37 13.21 8.79 4.66
C LYS A 37 14.41 7.97 5.15
N ASN A 38 15.14 8.48 6.15
CA ASN A 38 16.25 7.77 6.77
C ASN A 38 15.80 6.75 7.85
N ASN A 39 14.49 6.68 8.15
CA ASN A 39 13.98 5.78 9.18
C ASN A 39 13.81 4.35 8.64
N GLU A 40 14.12 3.37 9.48
CA GLU A 40 14.00 1.95 9.12
C GLU A 40 12.55 1.50 9.25
N GLN A 41 11.81 1.50 8.13
CA GLN A 41 10.45 0.96 8.08
C GLN A 41 10.33 -0.13 7.02
N PRO A 42 9.51 -1.16 7.27
CA PRO A 42 9.31 -2.25 6.33
C PRO A 42 8.63 -1.78 5.04
N VAL A 43 8.93 -2.44 3.93
CA VAL A 43 8.26 -2.27 2.64
C VAL A 43 7.42 -3.51 2.33
N ARG A 44 6.34 -3.34 1.57
CA ARG A 44 5.54 -4.47 1.07
C ARG A 44 5.26 -4.31 -0.42
N CYS A 45 5.44 -5.39 -1.17
CA CYS A 45 5.02 -5.44 -2.56
C CYS A 45 3.49 -5.48 -2.68
N VAL A 46 2.93 -4.62 -3.53
CA VAL A 46 1.50 -4.60 -3.87
C VAL A 46 1.32 -5.12 -5.29
N ARG A 47 0.42 -6.10 -5.49
CA ARG A 47 0.11 -6.65 -6.81
C ARG A 47 -1.22 -6.07 -7.31
N GLY A 48 -1.17 -5.34 -8.42
CA GLY A 48 -2.37 -4.86 -9.11
C GLY A 48 -3.00 -5.95 -9.96
N PHE A 49 -4.33 -6.03 -9.98
CA PHE A 49 -5.10 -6.89 -10.87
C PHE A 49 -5.74 -6.04 -11.97
N LYS A 50 -5.65 -6.49 -13.22
CA LYS A 50 -6.37 -5.85 -14.33
C LYS A 50 -7.82 -6.33 -14.32
N GLN A 51 -8.78 -5.43 -14.26
CA GLN A 51 -10.18 -5.77 -14.51
C GLN A 51 -10.37 -6.02 -16.01
N SER A 52 -10.81 -7.23 -16.38
CA SER A 52 -11.39 -7.43 -17.71
C SER A 52 -12.78 -6.81 -17.71
N LYS A 53 -12.99 -5.79 -18.54
CA LYS A 53 -14.33 -5.29 -18.81
C LYS A 53 -15.11 -6.42 -19.48
N VAL A 54 -16.09 -7.00 -18.79
CA VAL A 54 -17.06 -7.89 -19.43
C VAL A 54 -17.98 -6.99 -20.24
N THR A 55 -17.66 -6.80 -21.51
CA THR A 55 -18.60 -6.21 -22.46
C THR A 55 -19.59 -7.30 -22.85
N ILE A 56 -20.72 -7.39 -22.15
CA ILE A 56 -21.88 -8.13 -22.67
C ILE A 56 -22.43 -7.33 -23.84
N GLY A 57 -22.06 -7.72 -25.06
CA GLY A 57 -22.65 -7.17 -26.27
C GLY A 57 -24.11 -7.61 -26.35
N VAL A 58 -25.03 -6.79 -25.86
CA VAL A 58 -26.43 -6.89 -26.31
C VAL A 58 -26.50 -6.09 -27.60
N GLY A 59 -26.37 -6.81 -28.72
CA GLY A 59 -26.72 -6.26 -30.03
C GLY A 59 -28.22 -6.06 -30.09
N ILE A 60 -28.64 -4.82 -30.28
CA ILE A 60 -29.96 -4.46 -30.82
C ILE A 60 -29.89 -4.44 -32.34
#